data_AF-A0A958P6U2-F1
#
_entry.id   AF-A0A958P6U2-F1
#
_cell.length_a   1.000
_cell.length_b   1.000
_cell.length_c   1.000
_cell.angle_alpha   90.00
_cell.angle_beta   90.00
_cell.angle_gamma   90.00
#
_symmetry.space_group_name_H-M   'P 1'
#
loop_
_entity.id
_entity.type
_entity.pdbx_description
1 polymer ?
#
loop_
_entity_poly.entity_id
_entity_poly.type
_entity_poly.pdbx_seq_one_letter_code
_entity_poly.pdbx_strand_id
1 'polypeptide(L)'
;MGLLSLIVVTGLQIAFILRVLLRPHRQPASRVAWVVVIVTFPLFGIVIYYLLGETSLGRKYTQQARHILNKYSLVPISKISALDRKITIDETYRALFETANSITPVGVTTGNRGQLYSASNSTIEAMVKDIDAAQIHVHILFYIWLTDNNGTKIADAVVRAARRGVACRVMVDGLGSRKLIQSPLWKRMNDGGVKLEIFNPIGMLMRRG
;
A
#
# COMPACT_ATOMS: atom_id res chain seq x y z
N MET A 1 47.53 -11.52 20.82
CA MET A 1 46.06 -11.34 20.86
C MET A 1 45.54 -10.25 19.92
N GLY A 2 46.22 -9.11 19.74
CA GLY A 2 45.70 -7.99 18.92
C GLY A 2 45.68 -8.19 17.39
N LEU A 3 46.64 -8.91 16.82
CA LEU A 3 46.70 -9.12 15.36
C LEU A 3 45.61 -10.09 14.88
N LEU A 4 45.40 -11.18 15.63
CA LEU A 4 44.42 -12.20 15.31
C LEU A 4 42.99 -11.66 15.47
N SER A 5 42.73 -10.86 16.51
CA SER A 5 41.43 -10.20 16.67
C SER A 5 41.16 -9.16 15.58
N LEU A 6 42.18 -8.39 15.16
CA LEU A 6 42.06 -7.43 14.07
C LEU A 6 41.70 -8.13 12.75
N ILE A 7 42.40 -9.21 12.40
CA ILE A 7 42.13 -10.00 11.19
C ILE A 7 40.70 -10.55 11.20
N VAL A 8 40.24 -11.07 12.34
CA VAL A 8 38.88 -11.61 12.49
C VAL A 8 37.82 -10.52 12.31
N VAL A 9 38.00 -9.36 12.94
CA VAL A 9 37.04 -8.25 12.85
C VAL A 9 36.97 -7.70 11.42
N THR A 10 38.12 -7.48 10.77
CA THR A 10 38.16 -7.00 9.38
C THR A 10 37.58 -8.02 8.41
N GLY A 11 37.87 -9.32 8.60
CA GLY A 11 37.30 -10.40 7.80
C GLY A 11 35.77 -10.45 7.91
N LEU A 12 35.22 -10.28 9.12
CA LEU A 12 33.78 -10.18 9.33
C LEU A 12 33.19 -8.95 8.63
N GLN A 13 33.81 -7.77 8.75
CA GLN A 13 33.32 -6.56 8.07
C GLN A 13 33.24 -6.73 6.54
N ILE A 14 34.29 -7.28 5.92
CA ILE A 14 34.32 -7.52 4.47
C ILE A 14 33.19 -8.48 4.07
N ALA A 15 32.99 -9.57 4.81
CA ALA A 15 31.92 -10.53 4.55
C ALA A 15 30.53 -9.88 4.63
N PHE A 16 30.29 -9.01 5.62
CA PHE A 16 29.02 -8.30 5.77
C PHE A 16 28.80 -7.23 4.69
N ILE A 17 29.85 -6.51 4.28
CA ILE A 17 29.78 -5.55 3.16
C ILE A 17 29.42 -6.28 1.85
N LEU A 18 30.08 -7.40 1.56
CA LEU A 18 29.76 -8.23 0.39
C LEU A 18 28.31 -8.72 0.45
N ARG A 19 27.84 -9.17 1.61
CA ARG A 19 26.44 -9.59 1.81
C ARG A 19 25.44 -8.46 1.57
N VAL A 20 25.75 -7.24 1.99
CA VAL A 20 24.91 -6.04 1.73
C VAL A 20 24.83 -5.74 0.24
N LEU A 21 25.97 -5.77 -0.46
CA LEU A 21 26.07 -5.46 -1.89
C LEU A 21 25.38 -6.52 -2.75
N LEU A 22 25.60 -7.80 -2.46
CA LEU A 22 25.05 -8.93 -3.19
C LEU A 22 23.56 -9.15 -2.93
N ARG A 23 22.94 -8.35 -2.05
CA ARG A 23 21.53 -8.53 -1.73
C ARG A 23 20.62 -8.15 -2.91
N PRO A 24 19.79 -9.09 -3.41
CA PRO A 24 18.86 -8.82 -4.49
C PRO A 24 17.72 -7.90 -4.03
N HIS A 25 17.21 -7.07 -4.96
CA HIS A 25 16.06 -6.17 -4.77
C HIS A 25 16.22 -5.08 -3.69
N ARG A 26 17.44 -4.53 -3.52
CA ARG A 26 17.68 -3.30 -2.75
C ARG A 26 18.09 -2.16 -3.66
N GLN A 27 17.58 -0.97 -3.39
CA GLN A 27 17.96 0.24 -4.12
C GLN A 27 19.45 0.54 -3.89
N PRO A 28 20.22 0.97 -4.92
CA PRO A 28 21.65 1.25 -4.80
C PRO A 28 22.00 2.19 -3.64
N ALA A 29 21.22 3.25 -3.43
CA ALA A 29 21.42 4.20 -2.33
C ALA A 29 21.35 3.55 -0.94
N SER A 30 20.41 2.60 -0.73
CA SER A 30 20.28 1.88 0.54
C SER A 30 21.49 0.97 0.80
N ARG A 31 22.09 0.39 -0.25
CA ARG A 31 23.30 -0.43 -0.10
C ARG A 31 24.47 0.42 0.37
N VAL A 32 24.70 1.57 -0.28
CA VAL A 32 25.79 2.50 0.07
C VAL A 32 25.64 2.98 1.52
N ALA A 33 24.41 3.34 1.95
CA ALA A 33 24.16 3.75 3.33
C ALA A 33 24.56 2.67 4.36
N TRP A 34 24.24 1.39 4.10
CA TRP A 34 24.63 0.30 5.00
C TRP A 34 26.13 0.00 4.98
N VAL A 35 26.79 0.14 3.82
CA VAL A 35 28.26 0.02 3.74
C VAL A 35 28.93 1.10 4.60
N VAL A 36 28.48 2.36 4.50
CA VAL A 36 29.01 3.46 5.32
C VAL A 36 28.83 3.16 6.81
N VAL A 37 27.64 2.73 7.25
CA VAL A 37 27.37 2.40 8.66
C VAL A 37 28.28 1.27 9.18
N ILE A 38 28.50 0.21 8.39
CA ILE A 38 29.35 -0.93 8.78
C ILE A 38 30.84 -0.54 8.82
N VAL A 39 31.28 0.35 7.93
CA VAL A 39 32.66 0.87 7.93
C VAL A 39 32.89 1.80 9.12
N THR A 40 31.95 2.71 9.41
CA THR A 40 32.07 3.66 10.53
C THR A 40 31.95 2.94 11.89
N PHE A 41 31.11 1.92 12.00
CA PHE A 41 30.88 1.20 13.24
C PHE A 41 30.99 -0.33 13.02
N PRO A 42 32.18 -0.92 13.13
CA PRO A 42 32.44 -2.32 12.74
C PRO A 42 31.50 -3.36 13.35
N LEU A 43 31.34 -3.33 14.67
CA LEU A 43 30.52 -4.31 15.39
C LEU A 43 29.06 -3.84 15.47
N PHE A 44 28.85 -2.56 15.76
CA PHE A 44 27.51 -2.01 15.97
C PHE A 44 26.73 -1.90 14.66
N GLY A 45 27.39 -1.53 13.56
CA GLY A 45 26.80 -1.46 12.23
C GLY A 45 26.33 -2.82 11.71
N ILE A 46 27.03 -3.90 12.04
CA ILE A 46 26.60 -5.28 11.73
C ILE A 46 25.30 -5.61 12.48
N VAL A 47 25.22 -5.29 13.78
CA VAL A 47 24.02 -5.53 14.59
C VAL A 47 22.82 -4.72 14.06
N ILE A 48 23.02 -3.43 13.76
CA ILE A 48 21.97 -2.57 13.19
C ILE A 48 21.56 -3.08 11.79
N TYR A 49 22.50 -3.49 10.95
CA TYR A 49 22.20 -4.08 9.65
C TYR A 49 21.33 -5.34 9.79
N TYR A 50 21.60 -6.19 10.77
CA TYR A 50 20.77 -7.37 10.99
C TYR A 50 19.36 -7.00 11.47
N LEU A 51 19.23 -6.05 12.40
CA LEU A 51 17.94 -5.63 12.95
C LEU A 51 17.06 -4.86 11.96
N LEU A 52 17.63 -3.94 11.19
CA LEU A 52 16.90 -3.01 10.34
C LEU A 52 17.18 -3.24 8.85
N GLY A 53 18.44 -3.52 8.53
CA GLY A 53 18.90 -3.75 7.16
C GLY A 53 18.36 -5.04 6.56
N GLU A 54 18.31 -6.16 7.29
CA GLU A 54 17.89 -7.47 6.77
C GLU A 54 16.37 -7.68 6.69
N THR A 55 15.55 -6.83 7.33
CA THR A 55 14.09 -7.00 7.29
C THR A 55 13.58 -6.95 5.84
N SER A 56 13.07 -8.08 5.35
CA SER A 56 12.37 -8.16 4.06
C SER A 56 10.88 -8.00 4.34
N LEU A 57 10.46 -6.78 4.69
CA LEU A 57 9.07 -6.44 4.95
C LEU A 57 8.13 -6.71 3.75
N GLY A 58 8.67 -7.05 2.56
CA GLY A 58 7.87 -7.25 1.34
C GLY A 58 7.70 -8.69 0.86
N ARG A 59 8.60 -9.66 1.14
CA ARG A 59 8.59 -10.95 0.40
C ARG A 59 7.30 -11.77 0.58
N LYS A 60 6.82 -11.90 1.83
CA LYS A 60 5.56 -12.58 2.12
C LYS A 60 4.36 -11.84 1.53
N TYR A 61 4.36 -10.50 1.59
CA TYR A 61 3.31 -9.68 0.98
C TYR A 61 3.30 -9.79 -0.53
N THR A 62 4.46 -9.80 -1.20
CA THR A 62 4.55 -9.99 -2.65
C THR A 62 4.06 -11.38 -3.06
N GLN A 63 4.38 -12.42 -2.28
CA GLN A 63 3.88 -13.77 -2.54
C GLN A 63 2.36 -13.88 -2.33
N GLN A 64 1.83 -13.30 -1.26
CA GLN A 64 0.38 -13.26 -1.01
C GLN A 64 -0.36 -12.45 -2.08
N ALA A 65 0.17 -11.29 -2.47
CA ALA A 65 -0.39 -10.49 -3.55
C ALA A 65 -0.42 -11.27 -4.87
N ARG A 66 0.70 -11.93 -5.24
CA ARG A 66 0.73 -12.82 -6.42
C ARG A 66 -0.27 -13.97 -6.31
N HIS A 67 -0.41 -14.57 -5.14
CA HIS A 67 -1.38 -15.64 -4.92
C HIS A 67 -2.82 -15.15 -5.08
N ILE A 68 -3.17 -13.99 -4.54
CA ILE A 68 -4.49 -13.36 -4.70
C ILE A 68 -4.75 -13.03 -6.18
N LEU A 69 -3.80 -12.39 -6.85
CA LEU A 69 -3.91 -12.05 -8.28
C LEU A 69 -4.16 -13.30 -9.15
N ASN A 70 -3.41 -14.39 -8.88
CA ASN A 70 -3.57 -15.66 -9.59
C ASN A 70 -4.88 -16.35 -9.22
N LYS A 71 -5.26 -16.38 -7.94
CA LYS A 71 -6.45 -17.07 -7.42
C LYS A 71 -7.74 -16.46 -7.95
N TYR A 72 -7.85 -15.14 -7.92
CA TYR A 72 -9.05 -14.46 -8.41
C TYR A 72 -9.07 -14.33 -9.92
N SER A 73 -8.04 -14.84 -10.62
CA SER A 73 -7.89 -14.72 -12.06
C SER A 73 -8.33 -13.33 -12.50
N LEU A 74 -7.75 -12.29 -11.88
CA LEU A 74 -7.97 -10.94 -12.39
C LEU A 74 -7.46 -11.00 -13.81
N VAL A 75 -8.39 -11.25 -14.74
CA VAL A 75 -8.10 -11.35 -16.15
C VAL A 75 -7.38 -10.05 -16.42
N PRO A 76 -6.13 -10.07 -16.89
CA PRO A 76 -5.49 -8.85 -17.30
C PRO A 76 -6.49 -8.15 -18.20
N ILE A 77 -6.98 -6.96 -17.81
CA ILE A 77 -7.97 -6.24 -18.64
C ILE A 77 -7.31 -5.96 -19.99
N SER A 78 -5.98 -6.08 -20.14
CA SER A 78 -5.29 -6.21 -21.42
C SER A 78 -5.86 -7.27 -22.39
N LYS A 79 -6.45 -8.39 -21.92
CA LYS A 79 -7.21 -9.33 -22.77
C LYS A 79 -8.59 -8.83 -23.16
N ILE A 80 -9.19 -7.94 -22.37
CA ILE A 80 -10.48 -7.28 -22.65
C ILE A 80 -10.26 -6.05 -23.56
N SER A 81 -9.18 -5.31 -23.35
CA SER A 81 -8.74 -4.18 -24.17
C SER A 81 -8.25 -4.60 -25.56
N ALA A 82 -7.83 -5.86 -25.75
CA ALA A 82 -7.51 -6.38 -27.08
C ALA A 82 -8.73 -6.50 -28.01
N LEU A 83 -9.96 -6.49 -27.45
CA LEU A 83 -11.21 -6.54 -28.22
C LEU A 83 -11.70 -5.15 -28.66
N ASP A 84 -11.25 -4.07 -28.00
CA ASP A 84 -11.71 -2.71 -28.29
C ASP A 84 -10.61 -1.89 -28.95
N ARG A 85 -10.82 -1.60 -30.24
CA ARG A 85 -10.22 -0.55 -31.10
C ARG A 85 -8.80 -0.09 -30.78
N LYS A 86 -7.92 -0.12 -31.79
CA LYS A 86 -6.59 0.52 -31.86
C LYS A 86 -6.57 1.87 -31.11
N ILE A 87 -6.20 1.85 -29.83
CA ILE A 87 -6.15 3.03 -28.99
C ILE A 87 -4.99 3.87 -29.50
N THR A 88 -5.27 5.03 -30.07
CA THR A 88 -4.23 5.96 -30.50
C THR A 88 -3.92 6.87 -29.33
N ILE A 89 -2.86 6.54 -28.59
CA ILE A 89 -2.32 7.38 -27.53
C ILE A 89 -1.40 8.39 -28.21
N ASP A 90 -1.57 9.68 -27.90
CA ASP A 90 -0.65 10.73 -28.34
C ASP A 90 0.78 10.36 -27.92
N GLU A 91 1.74 10.55 -28.83
CA GLU A 91 3.14 10.19 -28.62
C GLU A 91 3.71 10.83 -27.35
N THR A 92 3.24 12.03 -27.02
CA THR A 92 3.59 12.79 -25.81
C THR A 92 3.31 12.00 -24.52
N TYR A 93 2.28 11.15 -24.52
CA TYR A 93 1.85 10.40 -23.34
C TYR A 93 2.21 8.90 -23.39
N ARG A 94 2.78 8.40 -24.50
CA ARG A 94 3.06 6.96 -24.68
C ARG A 94 3.83 6.36 -23.51
N ALA A 95 4.93 7.00 -23.11
CA ALA A 95 5.79 6.53 -22.02
C ALA A 95 5.06 6.42 -20.66
N LEU A 96 4.10 7.33 -20.39
CA LEU A 96 3.29 7.29 -19.16
C LEU A 96 2.38 6.07 -19.15
N PHE A 97 1.70 5.80 -20.26
CA PHE A 97 0.81 4.65 -20.39
C PHE A 97 1.58 3.31 -20.40
N GLU A 98 2.76 3.25 -21.01
CA GLU A 98 3.66 2.09 -20.94
C GLU A 98 4.13 1.81 -19.51
N THR A 99 4.53 2.87 -18.79
CA THR A 99 4.91 2.75 -17.38
C THR A 99 3.75 2.23 -16.53
N ALA A 100 2.56 2.80 -16.72
CA ALA A 100 1.35 2.36 -16.03
C ALA A 100 1.04 0.87 -16.29
N ASN A 101 1.13 0.43 -17.55
CA ASN A 101 0.97 -0.98 -17.94
C ASN A 101 2.03 -1.90 -17.30
N SER A 102 3.24 -1.40 -17.07
CA SER A 102 4.32 -2.21 -16.47
C SER A 102 4.14 -2.48 -14.97
N ILE A 103 3.39 -1.63 -14.26
CA ILE A 103 3.21 -1.72 -12.81
C ILE A 103 1.85 -2.28 -12.39
N THR A 104 0.88 -2.37 -13.30
CA THR A 104 -0.46 -2.85 -13.01
C THR A 104 -0.85 -4.06 -13.87
N PRO A 105 -1.37 -5.14 -13.28
CA PRO A 105 -1.75 -6.33 -14.03
C PRO A 105 -3.01 -6.13 -14.88
N VAL A 106 -3.78 -5.06 -14.62
CA VAL A 106 -5.05 -4.79 -15.32
C VAL A 106 -4.85 -4.07 -16.66
N GLY A 107 -3.74 -3.35 -16.89
CA GLY A 107 -3.54 -2.59 -18.12
C GLY A 107 -4.46 -1.38 -18.30
N VAL A 108 -4.30 -0.68 -19.41
CA VAL A 108 -5.01 0.58 -19.72
C VAL A 108 -6.41 0.31 -20.29
N THR A 109 -7.37 1.18 -19.95
CA THR A 109 -8.77 1.12 -20.45
C THR A 109 -9.20 2.45 -21.09
N THR A 110 -10.23 2.41 -21.93
CA THR A 110 -10.84 3.57 -22.60
C THR A 110 -12.23 3.90 -22.05
N GLY A 111 -12.79 5.04 -22.44
CA GLY A 111 -14.14 5.46 -22.03
C GLY A 111 -14.21 6.05 -20.62
N ASN A 112 -13.06 6.26 -19.98
CA ASN A 112 -12.97 6.89 -18.67
C ASN A 112 -13.23 8.40 -18.77
N ARG A 113 -13.93 8.95 -17.78
CA ARG A 113 -14.06 10.40 -17.57
C ARG A 113 -13.33 10.77 -16.28
N GLY A 114 -12.43 11.75 -16.36
CA GLY A 114 -11.73 12.31 -15.21
C GLY A 114 -12.21 13.74 -14.95
N GLN A 115 -12.29 14.12 -13.68
CA GLN A 115 -12.49 15.50 -13.26
C GLN A 115 -11.44 15.85 -12.21
N LEU A 116 -10.68 16.92 -12.47
CA LEU A 116 -9.72 17.45 -11.51
C LEU A 116 -10.42 18.51 -10.64
N TYR A 117 -10.37 18.30 -9.33
CA TYR A 117 -10.89 19.23 -8.35
C TYR A 117 -9.76 20.13 -7.82
N SER A 118 -10.04 21.41 -7.63
CA SER A 118 -9.05 22.40 -7.20
C SER A 118 -8.75 22.34 -5.70
N ALA A 119 -9.63 21.73 -4.89
CA ALA A 119 -9.49 21.67 -3.45
C ALA A 119 -9.97 20.34 -2.86
N SER A 120 -9.34 19.93 -1.76
CA SER A 120 -9.66 18.70 -1.02
C SER A 120 -11.15 18.63 -0.61
N ASN A 121 -11.71 19.73 -0.12
CA ASN A 121 -13.12 19.79 0.28
C ASN A 121 -14.07 19.49 -0.88
N SER A 122 -13.79 20.04 -2.07
CA SER A 122 -14.61 19.78 -3.27
C SER A 122 -14.50 18.32 -3.73
N THR A 123 -13.34 17.69 -3.59
CA THR A 123 -13.17 16.25 -3.86
C THR A 123 -13.99 15.40 -2.89
N ILE A 124 -13.98 15.74 -1.59
CA ILE A 124 -14.75 15.03 -0.57
C ILE A 124 -16.25 15.18 -0.81
N GLU A 125 -16.72 16.38 -1.16
CA GLU A 125 -18.12 16.63 -1.48
C GLU A 125 -18.59 15.85 -2.70
N ALA A 126 -17.76 15.76 -3.74
CA ALA A 126 -18.04 14.91 -4.90
C ALA A 126 -18.15 13.43 -4.51
N MET A 127 -17.20 12.91 -3.72
CA MET A 127 -17.25 11.53 -3.25
C MET A 127 -18.50 11.26 -2.38
N VAL A 128 -18.88 12.18 -1.49
CA VAL A 128 -20.11 12.07 -0.70
C VAL A 128 -21.33 11.98 -1.61
N LYS A 129 -21.40 12.82 -2.65
CA LYS A 129 -22.50 12.80 -3.63
C LYS A 129 -22.58 11.46 -4.36
N ASP A 130 -21.44 10.90 -4.77
CA ASP A 130 -21.39 9.59 -5.43
C ASP A 130 -21.84 8.45 -4.51
N ILE A 131 -21.43 8.50 -3.23
CA ILE A 131 -21.86 7.53 -2.21
C ILE A 131 -23.38 7.66 -1.92
N ASP A 132 -23.90 8.88 -1.86
CA ASP A 132 -25.33 9.13 -1.65
C ASP A 132 -26.17 8.69 -2.87
N ALA A 133 -25.62 8.76 -4.08
CA ALA A 133 -26.27 8.30 -5.31
C ALA A 133 -26.16 6.79 -5.55
N ALA A 134 -25.22 6.09 -4.88
CA ALA A 134 -24.97 4.67 -5.09
C ALA A 134 -26.20 3.80 -4.79
N GLN A 135 -26.43 2.81 -5.66
CA GLN A 135 -27.59 1.90 -5.59
C GLN A 135 -27.21 0.44 -5.28
N ILE A 136 -26.03 -0.01 -5.70
CA ILE A 136 -25.64 -1.44 -5.60
C ILE A 136 -24.61 -1.66 -4.50
N HIS A 137 -23.46 -0.97 -4.58
CA HIS A 137 -22.39 -1.13 -3.62
C HIS A 137 -21.51 0.13 -3.50
N VAL A 138 -20.83 0.25 -2.36
CA VAL A 138 -19.79 1.25 -2.08
C VAL A 138 -18.61 0.53 -1.45
N HIS A 139 -17.47 0.47 -2.14
CA HIS A 139 -16.23 -0.09 -1.59
C HIS A 139 -15.21 1.03 -1.41
N ILE A 140 -14.65 1.14 -0.21
CA ILE A 140 -13.68 2.18 0.13
C ILE A 140 -12.43 1.56 0.71
N LEU A 141 -11.29 1.98 0.17
CA LEU A 141 -9.96 1.63 0.66
C LEU A 141 -9.18 2.94 0.90
N PHE A 142 -8.85 3.23 2.16
CA PHE A 142 -8.04 4.40 2.51
C PHE A 142 -6.81 4.05 3.34
N TYR A 143 -5.69 4.68 2.99
CA TYR A 143 -4.46 4.62 3.78
C TYR A 143 -4.58 5.46 5.07
N ILE A 144 -4.99 6.72 4.97
CA ILE A 144 -5.19 7.59 6.14
C ILE A 144 -6.65 8.04 6.15
N TRP A 145 -7.35 7.69 7.22
CA TRP A 145 -8.70 8.18 7.50
C TRP A 145 -8.75 8.71 8.94
N LEU A 146 -9.01 10.02 9.06
CA LEU A 146 -9.09 10.73 10.32
C LEU A 146 -10.53 11.03 10.72
N THR A 147 -10.78 11.24 12.00
CA THR A 147 -12.08 11.69 12.54
C THR A 147 -12.24 13.21 12.45
N ASP A 148 -11.82 13.80 11.34
CA ASP A 148 -11.96 15.22 11.06
C ASP A 148 -13.27 15.50 10.30
N ASN A 149 -13.48 16.75 9.88
CA ASN A 149 -14.67 17.15 9.14
C ASN A 149 -14.89 16.30 7.87
N ASN A 150 -13.84 16.06 7.09
CA ASN A 150 -13.95 15.37 5.81
C ASN A 150 -14.09 13.86 5.98
N GLY A 151 -13.32 13.27 6.90
CA GLY A 151 -13.46 11.86 7.23
C GLY A 151 -14.81 11.52 7.85
N THR A 152 -15.39 12.43 8.64
CA THR A 152 -16.75 12.25 9.20
C THR A 152 -17.82 12.35 8.11
N LYS A 153 -17.69 13.31 7.17
CA LYS A 153 -18.61 13.43 6.02
C LYS A 153 -18.69 12.12 5.20
N ILE A 154 -17.54 11.52 4.90
CA ILE A 154 -17.49 10.25 4.16
C ILE A 154 -18.11 9.12 5.00
N ALA A 155 -17.77 9.01 6.29
CA ALA A 155 -18.31 7.98 7.17
C ALA A 155 -19.85 8.05 7.25
N ASP A 156 -20.39 9.25 7.38
CA ASP A 156 -21.84 9.47 7.43
C ASP A 156 -22.51 9.14 6.10
N ALA A 157 -21.89 9.48 4.97
CA ALA A 157 -22.39 9.11 3.65
C ALA A 157 -22.49 7.59 3.47
N VAL A 158 -21.45 6.86 3.88
CA VAL A 158 -21.43 5.39 3.77
C VAL A 158 -22.46 4.75 4.71
N VAL A 159 -22.66 5.30 5.92
CA VAL A 159 -23.73 4.85 6.82
C VAL A 159 -25.11 5.10 6.21
N ARG A 160 -25.34 6.28 5.61
CA ARG A 160 -26.59 6.55 4.89
C ARG A 160 -26.80 5.54 3.76
N ALA A 161 -25.78 5.24 2.97
CA ALA A 161 -25.87 4.25 1.90
C ALA A 161 -26.19 2.84 2.41
N ALA A 162 -25.50 2.38 3.46
CA ALA A 162 -25.75 1.09 4.08
C ALA A 162 -27.20 0.96 4.59
N ARG A 163 -27.73 2.02 5.22
CA ARG A 163 -29.12 2.07 5.69
C ARG A 163 -30.17 2.02 4.57
N ARG A 164 -29.82 2.44 3.34
CA ARG A 164 -30.67 2.27 2.15
C ARG A 164 -30.61 0.83 1.58
N GLY A 165 -29.79 -0.05 2.14
CA GLY A 165 -29.58 -1.42 1.65
C GLY A 165 -28.43 -1.57 0.67
N VAL A 166 -27.64 -0.53 0.43
CA VAL A 166 -26.47 -0.57 -0.46
C VAL A 166 -25.35 -1.38 0.21
N ALA A 167 -24.72 -2.31 -0.51
CA ALA A 167 -23.65 -3.12 0.03
C ALA A 167 -22.37 -2.30 0.27
N CYS A 168 -22.14 -1.89 1.51
CA CYS A 168 -21.01 -1.03 1.88
C CYS A 168 -19.88 -1.83 2.53
N ARG A 169 -18.66 -1.73 1.97
CA ARG A 169 -17.44 -2.37 2.48
C ARG A 169 -16.34 -1.34 2.60
N VAL A 170 -15.76 -1.19 3.79
CA VAL A 170 -14.69 -0.23 4.05
C VAL A 170 -13.49 -0.97 4.61
N MET A 171 -12.33 -0.75 4.02
CA MET A 171 -11.05 -1.22 4.53
C MET A 171 -10.11 -0.04 4.76
N VAL A 172 -9.46 -0.01 5.93
CA VAL A 172 -8.52 1.06 6.29
C VAL A 172 -7.18 0.51 6.74
N ASP A 173 -6.10 1.26 6.54
CA ASP A 173 -4.79 0.91 7.11
C ASP A 173 -4.77 1.09 8.64
N GLY A 174 -4.25 0.09 9.35
CA GLY A 174 -4.23 0.04 10.80
C GLY A 174 -3.35 1.11 11.46
N LEU A 175 -2.31 1.60 10.78
CA LEU A 175 -1.47 2.69 11.29
C LEU A 175 -2.09 4.04 10.97
N GLY A 176 -2.35 4.28 9.68
CA GLY A 176 -2.82 5.56 9.17
C GLY A 176 -4.21 5.93 9.68
N SER A 177 -5.02 4.95 10.07
CA SER A 177 -6.40 5.15 10.56
C SER A 177 -6.59 4.75 12.02
N ARG A 178 -5.50 4.63 12.81
CA ARG A 178 -5.56 4.18 14.22
C ARG A 178 -6.55 4.97 15.07
N LYS A 179 -6.56 6.32 14.91
CA LYS A 179 -7.48 7.19 15.65
C LYS A 179 -8.95 6.94 15.28
N LEU A 180 -9.24 6.72 13.99
CA LEU A 180 -10.57 6.36 13.52
C LEU A 180 -11.00 5.01 14.10
N ILE A 181 -10.18 3.98 13.99
CA ILE A 181 -10.48 2.62 14.45
C ILE A 181 -10.87 2.60 15.95
N GLN A 182 -10.22 3.43 16.76
CA GLN A 182 -10.46 3.55 18.21
C GLN A 182 -11.63 4.49 18.56
N SER A 183 -12.22 5.16 17.57
CA SER A 183 -13.24 6.18 17.80
C SER A 183 -14.66 5.63 17.83
N PRO A 184 -15.61 6.36 18.43
CA PRO A 184 -17.04 6.07 18.30
C PRO A 184 -17.54 6.06 16.86
N LEU A 185 -16.87 6.79 15.95
CA LEU A 185 -17.25 6.86 14.53
C LEU A 185 -17.08 5.50 13.83
N TRP A 186 -16.02 4.76 14.15
CA TRP A 186 -15.82 3.41 13.62
C TRP A 186 -16.93 2.46 14.05
N LYS A 187 -17.27 2.49 15.35
CA LYS A 187 -18.40 1.72 15.87
C LYS A 187 -19.72 2.12 15.22
N ARG A 188 -19.98 3.43 15.05
CA ARG A 188 -21.18 3.94 14.38
C ARG A 188 -21.30 3.46 12.93
N MET A 189 -20.19 3.36 12.21
CA MET A 189 -20.20 2.80 10.85
C MET A 189 -20.59 1.32 10.86
N ASN A 190 -19.99 0.52 11.74
CA ASN A 190 -20.30 -0.90 11.89
C ASN A 190 -21.77 -1.12 12.27
N ASP A 191 -22.25 -0.41 13.28
CA ASP A 191 -23.63 -0.47 13.77
C ASP A 191 -24.63 0.04 12.72
N GLY A 192 -24.16 0.89 11.79
CA GLY A 192 -24.91 1.36 10.62
C GLY A 192 -25.01 0.36 9.47
N GLY A 193 -24.44 -0.84 9.61
CA GLY A 193 -24.49 -1.91 8.60
C GLY A 193 -23.32 -1.90 7.61
N VAL A 194 -22.28 -1.09 7.84
CA VAL A 194 -21.08 -1.06 7.00
C VAL A 194 -20.16 -2.22 7.39
N LYS A 195 -19.71 -3.01 6.41
CA LYS A 195 -18.71 -4.07 6.66
C LYS A 195 -17.33 -3.44 6.75
N LEU A 196 -16.70 -3.52 7.92
CA LEU A 196 -15.42 -2.88 8.19
C LEU A 196 -14.29 -3.90 8.33
N GLU A 197 -13.15 -3.61 7.70
CA GLU A 197 -11.93 -4.41 7.79
C GLU A 197 -10.70 -3.52 8.02
N ILE A 198 -9.69 -4.08 8.71
CA ILE A 198 -8.42 -3.38 8.98
C ILE A 198 -7.30 -4.07 8.23
N PHE A 199 -6.67 -3.34 7.32
CA PHE A 199 -5.43 -3.77 6.68
C PHE A 199 -4.24 -3.55 7.61
N ASN A 200 -3.38 -4.56 7.75
CA ASN A 200 -2.17 -4.52 8.57
C ASN A 200 -2.40 -4.00 10.02
N PRO A 201 -3.24 -4.68 10.82
CA PRO A 201 -3.60 -4.22 12.15
C PRO A 201 -2.37 -4.15 13.07
N ILE A 202 -2.05 -2.95 13.55
CA ILE A 202 -0.94 -2.74 14.48
C ILE A 202 -1.31 -3.25 15.86
N GLY A 203 -0.47 -4.11 16.43
CA GLY A 203 -0.63 -4.65 17.79
C GLY A 203 -1.47 -5.92 17.90
N MET A 204 -1.90 -6.52 16.78
CA MET A 204 -2.76 -7.71 16.78
C MET A 204 -1.97 -9.04 16.72
N LEU A 205 -0.80 -9.11 17.37
CA LEU A 205 -0.10 -10.38 17.63
C LEU A 205 -0.72 -11.16 18.80
N MET A 206 -1.70 -10.59 19.54
CA MET A 206 -2.28 -11.22 20.75
C MET A 206 -3.80 -11.50 20.70
N ARG A 207 -4.46 -11.43 19.53
CA ARG A 207 -5.94 -11.59 19.45
C ARG A 207 -6.43 -12.56 18.37
N ARG A 208 -5.61 -13.54 18.01
CA ARG A 208 -6.08 -14.76 17.33
C ARG A 208 -6.20 -15.87 18.37
N GLY A 209 -7.34 -15.89 19.04
CA GLY A 209 -7.86 -16.97 19.88
C GLY A 209 -9.35 -17.06 19.62
#